data_AF-A0A2N4Z0I4-F1
#
_entry.id   AF-A0A2N4Z0I4-F1
#
_cell.length_a   1.000
_cell.length_b   1.000
_cell.length_c   1.000
_cell.angle_alpha   90.00
_cell.angle_beta   90.00
_cell.angle_gamma   90.00
#
_symmetry.space_group_name_H-M   'P 1'
#
loop_
_entity.id
_entity.type
_entity.pdbx_description
1 polymer ?
#
loop_
_entity_poly.entity_id
_entity_poly.type
_entity_poly.pdbx_seq_one_letter_code
_entity_poly.pdbx_strand_id
1 'polypeptide(L)'
;FRTHAGIEQAISRGLAYAPYADLVWCETSKPDLEQARRFAEAIHARFPGKLLAYNCSPSFNWKKNLDDKTIASFQQQLSDMGYKYQFITLAGIHSMWFNMFDLAHAYAQGEGMRHYVEKVQQPEFAAAPEGYSFVSHQQEVGTGYFDKVTTIIQGGASSVTALTGSTEEDQF
;
A
#
# COMPACT_ATOMS: atom_id res chain seq x y z
N PHE A 1 25.95 21.34 19.47
CA PHE A 1 24.79 22.26 19.42
C PHE A 1 23.52 21.51 19.82
N ARG A 2 22.51 22.18 20.38
CA ARG A 2 21.16 21.64 20.65
C ARG A 2 20.13 22.48 19.87
N THR A 3 18.98 21.91 19.51
CA THR A 3 17.92 22.61 18.77
C THR A 3 16.56 22.51 19.48
N HIS A 4 15.66 23.44 19.20
CA HIS A 4 14.26 23.38 19.62
C HIS A 4 13.43 22.69 18.54
N ALA A 5 13.12 21.40 18.76
CA ALA A 5 12.30 20.62 17.84
C ALA A 5 10.83 21.07 17.89
N GLY A 6 10.13 20.95 16.76
CA GLY A 6 8.69 21.21 16.68
C GLY A 6 8.25 21.85 15.36
N ILE A 7 6.98 22.22 15.30
CA ILE A 7 6.32 22.71 14.09
C ILE A 7 6.96 23.99 13.52
N GLU A 8 7.45 24.90 14.37
CA GLU A 8 8.14 26.12 13.93
C GLU A 8 9.43 25.81 13.16
N GLN A 9 10.21 24.84 13.65
CA GLN A 9 11.41 24.38 12.97
C GLN A 9 11.06 23.69 11.64
N ALA A 10 9.97 22.91 11.61
CA ALA A 10 9.50 22.27 10.40
C ALA A 10 9.02 23.29 9.35
N ILE A 11 8.23 24.29 9.72
CA ILE A 11 7.77 25.36 8.83
C ILE A 11 8.98 26.13 8.27
N SER A 12 9.92 26.53 9.13
CA SER A 12 11.15 27.24 8.73
C SER A 12 11.91 26.45 7.65
N ARG A 13 12.11 25.15 7.85
CA ARG A 13 12.77 24.27 6.87
C ARG A 13 11.92 24.05 5.62
N GLY A 14 10.62 23.82 5.76
CA GLY A 14 9.70 23.63 4.65
C GLY A 14 9.68 24.83 3.70
N LEU A 15 9.65 26.05 4.24
CA LEU A 15 9.75 27.29 3.47
C LEU A 15 11.09 27.43 2.75
N ALA A 16 12.19 27.07 3.41
CA ALA A 16 13.53 27.11 2.80
C ALA A 16 13.68 26.08 1.66
N TYR A 17 13.01 24.94 1.76
CA TYR A 17 13.11 23.86 0.78
C TYR A 17 12.09 23.98 -0.36
N ALA A 18 10.97 24.69 -0.16
CA ALA A 18 9.89 24.81 -1.13
C ALA A 18 10.34 25.25 -2.55
N PRO A 19 11.30 26.17 -2.76
CA PRO A 19 11.77 26.52 -4.11
C PRO A 19 12.47 25.38 -4.87
N TYR A 20 12.91 24.33 -4.16
CA TYR A 20 13.78 23.27 -4.69
C TYR A 20 13.13 21.88 -4.70
N ALA A 21 11.90 21.73 -4.21
CA ALA A 21 11.21 20.46 -4.10
C ALA A 21 9.81 20.57 -4.68
N ASP A 22 9.37 19.65 -5.54
CA ASP A 22 8.02 19.69 -6.10
C ASP A 22 6.94 19.54 -5.02
N LEU A 23 7.20 18.65 -4.05
CA LEU A 23 6.38 18.42 -2.87
C LEU A 23 7.18 18.66 -1.59
N VAL A 24 6.51 19.15 -0.54
CA VAL A 24 7.09 19.27 0.80
C VAL A 24 6.35 18.36 1.78
N TRP A 25 7.11 17.66 2.62
CA TRP A 25 6.60 16.78 3.67
C TRP A 25 7.27 17.12 5.02
N CYS A 26 6.47 17.19 6.08
CA CYS A 26 6.91 17.22 7.46
C CYS A 26 6.51 15.92 8.16
N GLU A 27 7.46 15.20 8.74
CA GLU A 27 7.17 14.07 9.63
C GLU A 27 6.48 14.59 10.91
N THR A 28 5.52 13.81 11.44
CA THR A 28 4.77 14.17 12.65
C THR A 28 4.83 13.03 13.67
N SER A 29 4.58 13.35 14.95
CA SER A 29 4.57 12.33 16.03
C SER A 29 3.19 11.72 16.27
N LYS A 30 2.14 12.29 15.67
CA LYS A 30 0.73 11.87 15.79
C LYS A 30 -0.04 12.22 14.51
N PRO A 31 -1.15 11.52 14.22
CA PRO A 31 -2.07 11.89 13.14
C PRO A 31 -2.93 13.08 13.61
N ASP A 32 -2.42 14.30 13.42
CA ASP A 32 -3.03 15.54 13.92
C ASP A 32 -3.34 16.49 12.74
N LEU A 33 -4.63 16.68 12.47
CA LEU A 33 -5.13 17.54 11.38
C LEU A 33 -4.90 19.03 11.66
N GLU A 34 -4.84 19.46 12.92
CA GLU A 34 -4.58 20.86 13.27
C GLU A 34 -3.11 21.21 12.99
N GLN A 35 -2.21 20.32 13.40
CA GLN A 35 -0.79 20.47 13.08
C GLN A 35 -0.56 20.46 11.55
N ALA A 36 -1.25 19.57 10.83
CA ALA A 36 -1.20 19.50 9.37
C ALA A 36 -1.69 20.81 8.73
N ARG A 37 -2.83 21.34 9.19
CA ARG A 37 -3.38 22.61 8.69
C ARG A 37 -2.42 23.77 8.91
N ARG A 38 -1.87 23.91 10.12
CA ARG A 38 -0.90 24.96 10.45
C ARG A 38 0.35 24.91 9.54
N PHE A 39 0.85 23.71 9.26
CA PHE A 39 1.97 23.55 8.33
C PHE A 39 1.58 24.00 6.92
N ALA A 40 0.46 23.48 6.41
CA ALA A 40 -0.02 23.78 5.06
C ALA A 40 -0.27 25.27 4.84
N GLU A 41 -1.00 25.92 5.75
CA GLU A 41 -1.27 27.36 5.70
C GLU A 41 0.02 28.19 5.69
N ALA A 42 1.01 27.83 6.52
CA ALA A 42 2.28 28.54 6.56
C ALA A 42 3.08 28.40 5.26
N ILE A 43 3.10 27.21 4.66
CA ILE A 43 3.75 26.99 3.36
C ILE A 43 3.01 27.76 2.25
N HIS A 44 1.68 27.63 2.19
CA HIS A 44 0.87 28.27 1.15
C HIS A 44 0.82 29.80 1.26
N ALA A 45 1.00 30.38 2.44
CA ALA A 45 1.13 31.83 2.61
C ALA A 45 2.34 32.41 1.85
N ARG A 46 3.39 31.61 1.62
CA ARG A 46 4.58 31.99 0.84
C ARG A 46 4.61 31.39 -0.55
N PHE A 47 4.08 30.18 -0.71
CA PHE A 47 4.04 29.42 -1.95
C PHE A 47 2.62 28.89 -2.20
N PRO A 48 1.68 29.75 -2.64
CA PRO A 48 0.31 29.33 -2.91
C PRO A 48 0.26 28.15 -3.87
N GLY A 49 -0.54 27.13 -3.54
CA GLY A 49 -0.67 25.93 -4.37
C GLY A 49 0.50 24.94 -4.29
N LYS A 50 1.49 25.16 -3.42
CA LYS A 50 2.59 24.20 -3.23
C LYS A 50 2.04 22.83 -2.85
N LEU A 51 2.40 21.80 -3.60
CA LEU A 51 1.96 20.44 -3.32
C LEU A 51 2.62 19.94 -2.02
N LEU A 52 1.83 19.29 -1.17
CA LEU A 52 2.32 18.72 0.08
C LEU A 52 2.16 17.19 0.07
N ALA A 53 2.96 16.52 0.89
CA ALA A 53 2.85 15.09 1.11
C ALA A 53 2.68 14.75 2.60
N TYR A 54 1.93 13.68 2.89
CA TYR A 54 1.62 13.26 4.26
C TYR A 54 1.81 11.75 4.43
N ASN A 55 2.54 11.36 5.47
CA ASN A 55 2.70 9.97 5.89
C ASN A 55 1.58 9.58 6.86
N CYS A 56 0.64 8.77 6.38
CA CYS A 56 -0.37 8.10 7.20
C CYS A 56 0.26 6.91 7.94
N SER A 57 1.16 7.22 8.88
CA SER A 57 2.09 6.25 9.46
C SER A 57 1.42 5.14 10.27
N PRO A 58 1.79 3.86 10.04
CA PRO A 58 1.44 2.75 10.94
C PRO A 58 2.10 2.84 12.32
N SER A 59 3.14 3.67 12.49
CA SER A 59 3.73 3.93 13.82
C SER A 59 2.75 4.68 14.75
N PHE A 60 1.68 5.25 14.20
CA PHE A 60 0.62 5.84 15.00
C PHE A 60 -0.34 4.77 15.50
N ASN A 61 -0.68 4.83 16.79
CA ASN A 61 -1.86 4.15 17.28
C ASN A 61 -3.11 4.99 16.92
N TRP A 62 -3.69 4.74 15.75
CA TRP A 62 -4.78 5.54 15.18
C TRP A 62 -5.99 5.68 16.11
N LYS A 63 -6.53 4.56 16.60
CA LYS A 63 -7.70 4.53 17.50
C LYS A 63 -7.42 5.14 18.88
N LYS A 64 -6.16 5.21 19.32
CA LYS A 64 -5.78 5.92 20.54
C LYS A 64 -5.81 7.44 20.36
N ASN A 65 -5.59 7.94 19.14
CA ASN A 65 -5.48 9.38 18.87
C ASN A 65 -6.76 9.97 18.29
N LEU A 66 -7.54 9.18 17.54
CA LEU A 66 -8.66 9.67 16.72
C LEU A 66 -9.89 8.76 16.84
N ASP A 67 -11.08 9.35 16.69
CA ASP A 67 -12.33 8.63 16.54
C ASP A 67 -12.55 8.11 15.10
N ASP A 68 -13.53 7.23 14.94
CA ASP A 68 -13.83 6.53 13.69
C ASP A 68 -14.22 7.47 12.56
N LYS A 69 -14.98 8.51 12.88
CA LYS A 69 -15.42 9.52 11.91
C LYS A 69 -14.24 10.32 11.38
N THR A 70 -13.31 10.65 12.27
CA THR A 70 -12.10 11.40 11.93
C THR A 70 -11.14 10.53 11.14
N ILE A 71 -10.94 9.27 11.51
CA ILE A 71 -10.13 8.31 10.74
C ILE A 71 -10.68 8.16 9.31
N ALA A 72 -12.00 7.95 9.16
CA ALA A 72 -12.64 7.75 7.86
C ALA A 72 -12.51 8.96 6.92
N SER A 73 -12.46 10.19 7.48
CA SER A 73 -12.35 11.43 6.69
C SER A 73 -10.93 12.02 6.65
N PHE A 74 -9.96 11.40 7.32
CA PHE A 74 -8.63 11.96 7.56
C PHE A 74 -7.91 12.35 6.25
N GLN A 75 -7.87 11.44 5.29
CA GLN A 75 -7.19 11.66 4.01
C GLN A 75 -7.88 12.73 3.14
N GLN A 76 -9.21 12.79 3.18
CA GLN A 76 -9.96 13.82 2.46
C GLN A 76 -9.65 15.21 3.05
N GLN A 77 -9.69 15.34 4.38
CA GLN A 77 -9.36 16.60 5.06
C GLN A 77 -7.92 17.04 4.77
N LEU A 78 -6.96 16.11 4.73
CA LEU A 78 -5.59 16.41 4.30
C LEU A 78 -5.54 16.88 2.82
N SER A 79 -6.29 16.23 1.93
CA SER A 79 -6.35 16.63 0.52
C SER A 79 -6.86 18.06 0.37
N ASP A 80 -7.87 18.45 1.14
CA ASP A 80 -8.44 19.81 1.14
C ASP A 80 -7.42 20.86 1.61
N MET A 81 -6.43 20.48 2.43
CA MET A 81 -5.30 21.32 2.85
C MET A 81 -4.12 21.32 1.85
N GLY A 82 -4.20 20.59 0.74
CA GLY A 82 -3.15 20.53 -0.28
C GLY A 82 -2.15 19.37 -0.15
N TYR A 83 -2.39 18.41 0.75
CA TYR A 83 -1.63 17.15 0.80
C TYR A 83 -2.09 16.20 -0.31
N LYS A 84 -1.46 16.33 -1.50
CA LYS A 84 -1.86 15.61 -2.72
C LYS A 84 -1.17 14.27 -2.90
N TYR A 85 -0.08 14.01 -2.17
CA TYR A 85 0.53 12.70 -2.09
C TYR A 85 0.42 12.16 -0.66
N GLN A 86 -0.36 11.10 -0.47
CA GLN A 86 -0.61 10.51 0.85
C GLN A 86 -0.29 9.02 0.78
N PHE A 87 0.44 8.52 1.77
CA PHE A 87 0.97 7.16 1.73
C PHE A 87 1.03 6.54 3.12
N ILE A 88 0.88 5.21 3.18
CA ILE A 88 1.08 4.41 4.38
C ILE A 88 2.41 3.67 4.22
N THR A 89 3.44 4.12 4.92
CA THR A 89 4.83 3.65 4.73
C THR A 89 5.01 2.14 4.91
N LEU A 90 4.38 1.54 5.92
CA LEU A 90 4.60 0.14 6.31
C LEU A 90 3.40 -0.77 6.01
N ALA A 91 2.48 -0.36 5.12
CA ALA A 91 1.27 -1.13 4.82
C ALA A 91 1.58 -2.57 4.36
N GLY A 92 2.55 -2.73 3.45
CA GLY A 92 2.92 -4.04 2.91
C GLY A 92 3.49 -4.99 3.98
N ILE A 93 4.34 -4.48 4.88
CA ILE A 93 4.95 -5.29 5.95
C ILE A 93 3.87 -5.75 6.95
N HIS A 94 3.04 -4.81 7.42
CA HIS A 94 1.97 -5.15 8.36
C HIS A 94 0.98 -6.15 7.78
N SER A 95 0.56 -5.95 6.52
CA SER A 95 -0.36 -6.86 5.85
C SER A 95 0.25 -8.26 5.66
N MET A 96 1.45 -8.33 5.07
CA MET A 96 2.10 -9.60 4.75
C MET A 96 2.43 -10.42 6.01
N TRP A 97 3.05 -9.80 7.01
CA TRP A 97 3.50 -10.53 8.20
C TRP A 97 2.35 -10.94 9.09
N PHE A 98 1.31 -10.11 9.21
CA PHE A 98 0.13 -10.49 9.97
C PHE A 98 -0.60 -11.67 9.32
N ASN A 99 -0.85 -11.62 8.00
CA ASN A 99 -1.52 -12.72 7.30
C ASN A 99 -0.71 -14.02 7.35
N MET A 100 0.62 -13.94 7.20
CA MET A 100 1.48 -15.11 7.34
C MET A 100 1.50 -15.66 8.77
N PHE A 101 1.54 -14.80 9.79
CA PHE A 101 1.44 -15.22 11.18
C PHE A 101 0.10 -15.90 11.47
N ASP A 102 -1.02 -15.30 11.05
CA ASP A 102 -2.37 -15.85 11.23
C ASP A 102 -2.54 -17.21 10.56
N LEU A 103 -2.03 -17.37 9.33
CA LEU A 103 -1.99 -18.66 8.64
C LEU A 103 -1.12 -19.68 9.38
N ALA A 104 0.14 -19.34 9.66
CA ALA A 104 1.09 -20.28 10.27
C ALA A 104 0.65 -20.71 11.67
N HIS A 105 0.09 -19.78 12.45
CA HIS A 105 -0.42 -20.06 13.78
C HIS A 105 -1.58 -21.05 13.73
N ALA A 106 -2.59 -20.80 12.88
CA ALA A 106 -3.73 -21.69 12.73
C ALA A 106 -3.32 -23.05 12.16
N TYR A 107 -2.49 -23.07 11.12
CA TYR A 107 -1.98 -24.30 10.51
C TYR A 107 -1.29 -25.22 11.53
N ALA A 108 -0.59 -24.63 12.51
CA ALA A 108 0.07 -25.36 13.59
C ALA A 108 -0.87 -25.89 14.69
N GLN A 109 -2.13 -25.41 14.77
CA GLN A 109 -3.10 -25.89 15.77
C GLN A 109 -3.82 -27.19 15.38
N GLY A 110 -3.60 -27.71 14.17
CA GLY A 110 -4.29 -28.88 13.64
C GLY A 110 -5.01 -28.56 12.33
N GLU A 111 -5.51 -29.58 11.62
CA GLU A 111 -6.33 -29.41 10.40
C GLU A 111 -5.68 -28.55 9.30
N GLY A 112 -4.35 -28.56 9.19
CA GLY A 112 -3.56 -27.60 8.40
C GLY A 112 -4.14 -27.19 7.04
N MET A 113 -4.49 -28.15 6.18
CA MET A 113 -5.05 -27.84 4.86
C MET A 113 -6.42 -27.14 4.92
N ARG A 114 -7.27 -27.44 5.92
CA ARG A 114 -8.51 -26.70 6.15
C ARG A 114 -8.22 -25.22 6.38
N HIS A 115 -7.21 -24.91 7.18
CA HIS A 115 -6.81 -23.53 7.45
C HIS A 115 -6.22 -22.81 6.25
N TYR A 116 -5.45 -23.50 5.40
CA TYR A 116 -5.01 -22.93 4.13
C TYR A 116 -6.21 -22.60 3.22
N VAL A 117 -7.17 -23.52 3.09
CA VAL A 117 -8.38 -23.31 2.28
C VAL A 117 -9.20 -22.13 2.80
N GLU A 118 -9.44 -22.05 4.11
CA GLU A 118 -10.28 -21.02 4.73
C GLU A 118 -9.63 -19.63 4.75
N LYS A 119 -8.32 -19.55 4.98
CA LYS A 119 -7.62 -18.26 5.17
C LYS A 119 -7.00 -17.69 3.90
N VAL A 120 -6.72 -18.53 2.90
CA VAL A 120 -6.03 -18.13 1.66
C VAL A 120 -6.90 -18.44 0.45
N GLN A 121 -7.14 -19.71 0.16
CA GLN A 121 -7.69 -20.11 -1.13
C GLN A 121 -9.13 -19.63 -1.38
N GLN A 122 -10.04 -19.84 -0.43
CA GLN A 122 -11.44 -19.39 -0.58
C GLN A 122 -11.55 -17.86 -0.62
N PRO A 123 -10.82 -17.08 0.22
CA PRO A 123 -10.75 -15.63 0.06
C PRO A 123 -10.24 -15.19 -1.32
N GLU A 124 -9.20 -15.83 -1.87
CA GLU A 124 -8.69 -15.53 -3.21
C GLU A 124 -9.76 -15.80 -4.28
N PHE A 125 -10.47 -16.93 -4.22
CA PHE A 125 -11.58 -17.23 -5.13
C PHE A 125 -12.75 -16.26 -4.99
N ALA A 126 -13.09 -15.85 -3.77
CA ALA A 126 -14.14 -14.87 -3.52
C ALA A 126 -13.78 -13.47 -4.05
N ALA A 127 -12.49 -13.12 -4.05
CA ALA A 127 -11.99 -11.86 -4.59
C ALA A 127 -11.82 -11.87 -6.12
N ALA A 128 -11.84 -13.04 -6.77
CA ALA A 128 -11.64 -13.13 -8.22
C ALA A 128 -12.66 -12.33 -9.05
N PRO A 129 -13.98 -12.36 -8.74
CA PRO A 129 -14.96 -11.50 -9.40
C PRO A 129 -14.75 -9.99 -9.19
N GLU A 130 -13.99 -9.60 -8.15
CA GLU A 130 -13.62 -8.21 -7.86
C GLU A 130 -12.32 -7.76 -8.54
N GLY A 131 -11.67 -8.67 -9.29
CA GLY A 131 -10.48 -8.38 -10.09
C GLY A 131 -9.17 -8.97 -9.56
N TYR A 132 -9.20 -9.82 -8.53
CA TYR A 132 -8.01 -10.55 -8.09
C TYR A 132 -7.68 -11.71 -9.04
N SER A 133 -6.45 -11.76 -9.57
CA SER A 133 -6.07 -12.70 -10.63
C SER A 133 -5.08 -13.80 -10.21
N PHE A 134 -4.43 -13.67 -9.06
CA PHE A 134 -3.39 -14.62 -8.62
C PHE A 134 -3.95 -15.99 -8.16
N VAL A 135 -5.28 -16.19 -8.19
CA VAL A 135 -5.90 -17.53 -8.10
C VAL A 135 -5.30 -18.48 -9.13
N SER A 136 -4.92 -17.94 -10.29
CA SER A 136 -4.26 -18.60 -11.41
C SER A 136 -2.80 -18.11 -11.47
N HIS A 137 -1.98 -18.65 -10.58
CA HIS A 137 -0.64 -18.13 -10.32
C HIS A 137 0.34 -18.35 -11.49
N GLN A 138 0.18 -19.39 -12.32
CA GLN A 138 1.00 -19.59 -13.53
C GLN A 138 0.69 -18.51 -14.57
N GLN A 139 -0.58 -18.22 -14.79
CA GLN A 139 -1.00 -17.11 -15.66
C GLN A 139 -0.43 -15.79 -15.16
N GLU A 140 -0.52 -15.51 -13.86
CA GLU A 140 -0.10 -14.24 -13.26
C GLU A 140 1.41 -14.01 -13.35
N VAL A 141 2.23 -15.07 -13.21
CA VAL A 141 3.70 -14.99 -13.40
C VAL A 141 4.12 -15.05 -14.88
N GLY A 142 3.18 -15.09 -15.81
CA GLY A 142 3.42 -14.95 -17.24
C GLY A 142 3.72 -16.25 -17.98
N THR A 143 3.34 -17.42 -17.46
CA THR A 143 3.57 -18.71 -18.15
C THR A 143 2.99 -18.69 -19.57
N GLY A 144 1.79 -18.16 -19.76
CA GLY A 144 1.18 -18.02 -21.10
C GLY A 144 1.88 -17.03 -22.03
N TYR A 145 2.57 -16.03 -21.47
CA TYR A 145 3.43 -15.15 -22.26
C TYR A 145 4.64 -15.91 -22.82
N PHE A 146 5.31 -16.70 -21.98
CA PHE A 146 6.47 -17.49 -22.40
C PHE A 146 6.09 -18.65 -23.34
N ASP A 147 4.90 -19.22 -23.21
CA ASP A 147 4.37 -20.19 -24.17
C ASP A 147 4.20 -19.57 -25.56
N LYS A 148 3.65 -18.34 -25.66
CA LYS A 148 3.54 -17.63 -26.94
C LYS A 148 4.91 -17.33 -27.54
N VAL A 149 5.87 -16.87 -26.72
CA VAL A 149 7.25 -16.64 -27.16
C VAL A 149 7.85 -17.92 -27.75
N THR A 150 7.68 -19.06 -27.06
CA THR A 150 8.18 -20.36 -27.51
C THR A 150 7.54 -20.79 -28.84
N THR A 151 6.22 -20.69 -28.93
CA THR A 151 5.48 -21.04 -30.17
C THR A 151 5.90 -20.18 -31.36
N ILE A 152 6.12 -18.88 -31.16
CA ILE A 152 6.60 -17.97 -32.22
C ILE A 152 8.02 -18.37 -32.67
N ILE A 153 8.94 -18.62 -31.73
CA ILE A 153 10.32 -19.03 -32.04
C ILE A 153 10.34 -20.34 -32.82
N GLN A 154 9.45 -21.28 -32.50
CA GLN A 154 9.36 -22.59 -33.15
C GLN A 154 8.54 -22.58 -34.45
N GLY A 155 8.13 -21.42 -34.96
CA GLY A 155 7.44 -21.30 -36.24
C GLY A 155 5.96 -21.72 -36.21
N GLY A 156 5.31 -21.60 -35.05
CA GLY A 156 3.85 -21.77 -34.91
C GLY A 156 3.39 -23.09 -34.29
N ALA A 157 4.29 -24.03 -34.02
CA ALA A 157 3.97 -25.28 -33.31
C ALA A 157 5.07 -25.64 -32.31
N SER A 158 4.69 -25.79 -31.04
CA SER A 158 5.56 -26.26 -29.94
C SER A 158 4.93 -27.45 -29.24
N SER A 159 5.73 -28.47 -28.95
CA SER A 159 5.31 -29.65 -28.17
C SER A 159 5.64 -29.52 -26.67
N VAL A 160 6.13 -28.36 -26.21
CA VAL A 160 6.65 -28.15 -24.85
C VAL A 160 6.09 -26.89 -24.18
N THR A 161 4.86 -26.51 -24.50
CA THR A 161 4.15 -25.41 -23.79
C THR A 161 3.78 -25.83 -22.37
N ALA A 162 3.84 -24.90 -21.41
CA ALA A 162 3.66 -25.17 -19.99
C ALA A 162 2.21 -25.05 -19.48
N LEU A 163 1.35 -24.25 -20.13
CA LEU A 163 -0.06 -24.10 -19.71
C LEU A 163 -0.94 -25.28 -20.14
N THR A 164 -0.78 -25.75 -21.38
CA THR A 164 -1.61 -26.83 -21.94
C THR A 164 -1.44 -28.11 -21.13
N GLY A 165 -2.49 -28.55 -20.44
CA GLY A 165 -2.49 -29.73 -19.56
C GLY A 165 -1.94 -29.48 -18.15
N SER A 166 -1.85 -28.21 -17.72
CA SER A 166 -1.49 -27.86 -16.35
C SER A 166 -2.67 -28.05 -15.39
N THR A 167 -2.39 -28.31 -14.11
CA THR A 167 -3.44 -28.38 -13.08
C THR A 167 -4.17 -27.04 -12.90
N GLU A 168 -3.55 -25.94 -13.32
CA GLU A 168 -4.20 -24.63 -13.32
C GLU A 168 -5.32 -24.57 -14.36
N GLU A 169 -5.08 -25.00 -15.60
CA GLU A 169 -6.10 -25.07 -16.65
C GLU A 169 -7.29 -25.97 -16.27
N ASP A 170 -7.03 -27.04 -15.50
CA ASP A 170 -8.04 -28.03 -15.13
C ASP A 170 -8.86 -27.66 -13.87
N GLN A 171 -8.32 -26.84 -12.96
CA GLN A 171 -8.89 -26.67 -11.61
C GLN A 171 -9.18 -25.21 -11.21
N PHE A 172 -8.77 -24.24 -12.03
CA PHE A 172 -8.88 -22.80 -11.76
C PHE A 172 -9.50 -22.06 -12.97
#